data_AF-A0A8C8EFB6-F1
#
_entry.id   AF-A0A8C8EFB6-F1
#
_cell.length_a   1.000
_cell.length_b   1.000
_cell.length_c   1.000
_cell.angle_alpha   90.00
_cell.angle_beta   90.00
_cell.angle_gamma   90.00
#
_symmetry.space_group_name_H-M   'P 1'
#
loop_
_entity.id
_entity.type
_entity.pdbx_description
1 polymer ?
#
loop_
_entity_poly.entity_id
_entity_poly.type
_entity_poly.pdbx_seq_one_letter_code
_entity_poly.pdbx_strand_id
1 'polypeptide(L)'
;MFSFLCTHIQYATNRGNIRSAITIFPQRTPGRGDFRIWNTQLIRYAGYRQPDGSVWGDPANVDITELCIHHGWTPGDGRFDVLPLLLQGPEEPPELFLLPPELVLEVPLQHPTLEWFGELGLRWYALPAVSNMLLEIGGLEFPAAPFNGWYMSSEIGTRNLCDSQRYNLLPEVALRMGLDTRTTSSLWKDKAAVEVNIAVLHSYQVGCAAVTIVDHHAATESFVKHMENELRTRGGCPADWVWIVPPISGSLTPVFHQEMVNYQLCPTFRYQVGGCPPPRSWVPQSRLPPCTLAQALTFFLDVAAPPSPQFLQLLATLAREPAHRQRLQELSQDARLYEEWKWFRCPTLLEVLEEFPSVGLPAALLLTQLPLLQPRYYSISSAPGPSPGEIHLTVAVVTYHSEDGQGPLHYGVCSTWLARLQPGDTVPAFIRGAPSFRLPPTPEVPCVLVGPGTGVAPFRSFWQHRLHHLRAGGAPLGSMVLVFGCRSSALDHIYRREMQEAQEEGALSQVLTAFSREPGTPKTYVQDVLRTQLAAEVHRVLCQSAGHMYVCGDVTMATEVLQTVQHILVQQAGMTLGQAGDFISELRDKNRYHEDIFGLTFRTQEVAFRIRSQSFSMQERRQPGPAP
;
A
#
# COMPACT_ATOMS: atom_id res chain seq x y z
N MET A 1 9.25 22.94 36.74
CA MET A 1 9.29 22.47 35.34
C MET A 1 9.34 23.64 34.35
N PHE A 2 8.33 24.51 34.36
CA PHE A 2 8.18 25.64 33.44
C PHE A 2 9.44 26.50 33.24
N SER A 3 10.09 26.97 34.32
CA SER A 3 11.30 27.80 34.23
C SER A 3 12.44 27.12 33.43
N PHE A 4 12.61 25.80 33.55
CA PHE A 4 13.62 25.07 32.76
C PHE A 4 13.25 25.01 31.27
N LEU A 5 11.96 24.96 30.94
CA LEU A 5 11.49 25.01 29.55
C LEU A 5 11.70 26.40 28.95
N CYS A 6 11.47 27.47 29.71
CA CYS A 6 11.80 28.83 29.27
C CYS A 6 13.31 28.97 28.99
N THR A 7 14.17 28.43 29.86
CA THR A 7 15.61 28.38 29.64
C THR A 7 15.98 27.57 28.40
N HIS A 8 15.32 26.42 28.17
CA HIS A 8 15.51 25.63 26.95
C HIS A 8 15.21 26.47 25.70
N ILE A 9 14.05 27.14 25.66
CA ILE A 9 13.65 27.98 24.52
C ILE A 9 14.65 29.11 24.31
N GLN A 10 15.05 29.80 25.37
CA GLN A 10 16.01 30.91 25.29
C GLN A 10 17.38 30.45 24.79
N TYR A 11 17.89 29.35 25.33
CA TYR A 11 19.19 28.77 24.97
C TYR A 11 19.19 28.25 23.53
N ALA A 12 18.15 27.52 23.14
CA ALA A 12 18.06 26.87 21.84
C ALA A 12 17.77 27.87 20.71
N THR A 13 16.92 28.87 20.95
CA THR A 13 16.60 29.89 19.94
C THR A 13 17.82 30.76 19.60
N ASN A 14 18.67 31.10 20.59
CA ASN A 14 19.96 31.79 20.39
C ASN A 14 19.92 32.91 19.32
N ARG A 15 18.91 33.79 19.42
CA ARG A 15 18.68 34.93 18.49
C ARG A 15 18.60 34.51 17.02
N GLY A 16 17.98 33.37 16.72
CA GLY A 16 17.80 32.82 15.38
C GLY A 16 18.86 31.79 14.98
N ASN A 17 20.06 31.82 15.58
CA ASN A 17 21.10 30.82 15.30
C ASN A 17 20.88 29.54 16.13
N ILE A 18 19.93 28.72 15.69
CA ILE A 18 19.37 27.61 16.46
C ILE A 18 20.45 26.65 16.96
N ARG A 19 20.44 26.36 18.26
CA ARG A 19 21.29 25.35 18.89
C ARG A 19 20.47 24.08 19.11
N SER A 20 21.01 22.92 18.75
CA SER A 20 20.42 21.66 19.17
C SER A 20 20.61 21.49 20.68
N ALA A 21 19.50 21.30 21.39
CA ALA A 21 19.48 21.13 22.83
C ALA A 21 18.52 20.01 23.24
N ILE A 22 18.77 19.45 24.42
CA ILE A 22 17.87 18.54 25.10
C ILE A 22 17.83 18.92 26.58
N THR A 23 16.64 18.89 27.18
CA THR A 23 16.45 19.08 28.63
C THR A 23 15.79 17.84 29.18
N ILE A 24 16.47 17.12 30.06
CA ILE A 24 15.98 15.84 30.60
C ILE A 24 15.48 16.08 32.03
N PHE A 25 14.18 15.89 32.26
CA PHE A 25 13.58 15.92 33.59
C PHE A 25 13.80 14.58 34.32
N PRO A 26 13.54 14.49 35.64
CA PRO A 26 13.82 13.29 36.42
C PRO A 26 13.21 12.01 35.84
N GLN A 27 13.92 10.90 36.05
CA GLN A 27 13.47 9.56 35.63
C GLN A 27 12.15 9.15 36.30
N ARG A 28 11.38 8.31 35.60
CA ARG A 28 10.20 7.65 36.14
C ARG A 28 10.57 6.84 37.38
N THR A 29 9.73 6.95 38.41
CA THR A 29 9.88 6.18 39.66
C THR A 29 8.65 5.28 39.83
N PRO A 30 8.81 3.96 40.00
CA PRO A 30 7.69 3.05 40.21
C PRO A 30 6.78 3.51 41.35
N GLY A 31 5.47 3.56 41.10
CA GLY A 31 4.47 3.95 42.10
C GLY A 31 4.27 5.46 42.28
N ARG A 32 4.99 6.31 41.53
CA ARG A 32 4.78 7.77 41.49
C ARG A 32 4.28 8.23 40.13
N GLY A 33 3.65 9.41 40.09
CA GLY A 33 3.30 10.06 38.82
C GLY A 33 4.52 10.51 38.02
N ASP A 34 4.32 10.81 36.74
CA ASP A 34 5.37 11.26 35.82
C ASP A 34 5.42 12.79 35.68
N PHE A 35 6.61 13.33 35.42
CA PHE A 35 6.72 14.66 34.81
C PHE A 35 6.20 14.61 33.38
N ARG A 36 5.38 15.59 32.99
CA ARG A 36 4.73 15.54 31.68
C ARG A 36 4.51 16.91 31.06
N ILE A 37 4.83 16.97 29.77
CA ILE A 37 4.53 18.09 28.87
C ILE A 37 3.47 17.59 27.91
N TRP A 38 2.27 18.18 27.98
CA TRP A 38 1.15 17.72 27.16
C TRP A 38 1.24 18.23 25.72
N ASN A 39 1.85 19.39 25.53
CA ASN A 39 2.09 19.98 24.21
C ASN A 39 3.08 19.11 23.42
N THR A 40 2.77 18.87 22.14
CA THR A 40 3.64 18.10 21.23
C THR A 40 4.96 18.80 20.96
N GLN A 41 4.94 20.14 20.94
CA GLN A 41 6.11 20.98 20.91
C GLN A 41 5.96 22.12 21.92
N LEU A 42 7.08 22.70 22.35
CA LEU A 42 7.07 23.80 23.32
C LEU A 42 6.42 25.07 22.77
N ILE A 43 6.49 25.30 21.46
CA ILE A 43 5.80 26.42 20.80
C ILE A 43 4.89 25.83 19.73
N ARG A 44 3.61 26.17 19.79
CA ARG A 44 2.56 25.75 18.84
C ARG A 44 1.51 26.84 18.76
N TYR A 45 0.82 26.89 17.62
CA TYR A 45 -0.36 27.73 17.45
C TYR A 45 -1.64 26.97 17.80
N ALA A 46 -2.62 27.67 18.35
CA ALA A 46 -3.92 27.12 18.70
C ALA A 46 -4.75 26.77 17.45
N GLY A 47 -5.71 25.87 17.63
CA GLY A 47 -6.69 25.48 16.62
C GLY A 47 -8.09 25.49 17.21
N TYR A 48 -9.01 26.22 16.57
CA TYR A 48 -10.37 26.44 17.05
C TYR A 48 -11.38 25.81 16.11
N ARG A 49 -12.08 24.79 16.60
CA ARG A 49 -13.18 24.16 15.87
C ARG A 49 -14.34 25.14 15.74
N GLN A 50 -14.76 25.37 14.50
CA GLN A 50 -15.88 26.24 14.16
C GLN A 50 -17.21 25.46 14.17
N PRO A 51 -18.37 26.14 14.31
CA PRO A 51 -19.68 25.49 14.30
C PRO A 51 -20.00 24.69 13.04
N ASP A 52 -19.42 25.05 11.89
CA ASP A 52 -19.58 24.37 10.61
C ASP A 52 -18.64 23.16 10.42
N GLY A 53 -17.83 22.84 11.44
CA GLY A 53 -16.85 21.76 11.42
C GLY A 53 -15.49 22.13 10.82
N SER A 54 -15.34 23.35 10.29
CA SER A 54 -14.02 23.87 9.88
C SER A 54 -13.14 24.18 11.10
N VAL A 55 -11.84 24.39 10.88
CA VAL A 55 -10.91 24.79 11.94
C VAL A 55 -10.24 26.11 11.57
N TRP A 56 -10.31 27.05 12.50
CA TRP A 56 -9.54 28.29 12.46
C TRP A 56 -8.21 28.11 13.21
N GLY A 57 -7.07 28.48 12.64
CA GLY A 57 -5.75 28.23 13.23
C GLY A 57 -5.14 26.90 12.79
N ASP A 58 -4.52 26.14 13.72
CA ASP A 58 -3.84 24.87 13.43
C ASP A 58 -4.71 23.63 13.76
N PRO A 59 -5.19 22.87 12.75
CA PRO A 59 -5.96 21.65 12.98
C PRO A 59 -5.27 20.59 13.84
N ALA A 60 -3.93 20.54 13.85
CA ALA A 60 -3.20 19.55 14.64
C ALA A 60 -3.28 19.81 16.15
N ASN A 61 -3.69 21.01 16.57
CA ASN A 61 -3.68 21.42 17.98
C ASN A 61 -5.08 21.68 18.54
N VAL A 62 -6.16 21.27 17.87
CA VAL A 62 -7.54 21.49 18.35
C VAL A 62 -7.75 20.87 19.73
N ASP A 63 -7.39 19.60 19.92
CA ASP A 63 -7.66 18.89 21.18
C ASP A 63 -6.90 19.52 22.36
N ILE A 64 -5.63 19.89 22.16
CA ILE A 64 -4.84 20.57 23.21
C ILE A 64 -5.33 22.00 23.44
N THR A 65 -5.84 22.68 22.41
CA THR A 65 -6.46 24.00 22.53
C THR A 65 -7.69 23.95 23.41
N GLU A 66 -8.59 23.00 23.17
CA GLU A 66 -9.79 22.77 23.98
C GLU A 66 -9.42 22.44 25.44
N LEU A 67 -8.38 21.63 25.64
CA LEU A 67 -7.88 21.33 26.98
C LEU A 67 -7.32 22.57 27.69
N CYS A 68 -6.56 23.42 26.99
CA CYS A 68 -6.09 24.68 27.54
C CYS A 68 -7.26 25.60 27.91
N ILE A 69 -8.30 25.70 27.08
CA ILE A 69 -9.50 26.49 27.38
C ILE A 69 -10.21 25.93 28.62
N HIS A 70 -10.35 24.60 28.72
CA HIS A 70 -10.95 23.94 29.88
C HIS A 70 -10.20 24.24 31.18
N HIS A 71 -8.87 24.34 31.11
CA HIS A 71 -8.03 24.71 32.26
C HIS A 71 -7.95 26.23 32.53
N GLY A 72 -8.76 27.04 31.84
CA GLY A 72 -8.91 28.47 32.11
C GLY A 72 -8.12 29.40 31.19
N TRP A 73 -7.53 28.90 30.10
CA TRP A 73 -6.94 29.77 29.09
C TRP A 73 -8.03 30.52 28.32
N THR A 74 -7.87 31.84 28.19
CA THR A 74 -8.72 32.65 27.31
C THR A 74 -7.98 32.85 25.98
N PRO A 75 -8.50 32.31 24.87
CA PRO A 75 -7.86 32.43 23.57
C PRO A 75 -7.92 33.87 23.04
N GLY A 76 -7.01 34.18 22.11
CA GLY A 76 -7.08 35.40 21.31
C GLY A 76 -8.09 35.26 20.17
N ASP A 77 -8.04 36.22 19.24
CA ASP A 77 -8.82 36.23 18.00
C ASP A 77 -7.97 35.85 16.76
N GLY A 78 -6.70 35.47 16.97
CA GLY A 78 -5.71 35.28 15.92
C GLY A 78 -5.64 33.85 15.38
N ARG A 79 -5.29 33.73 14.09
CA ARG A 79 -4.94 32.43 13.46
C ARG A 79 -3.66 31.81 14.03
N PHE A 80 -2.81 32.63 14.66
CA PHE A 80 -1.47 32.27 15.14
C PHE A 80 -1.32 32.53 16.65
N ASP A 81 -2.38 32.28 17.41
CA ASP A 81 -2.33 32.40 18.88
C ASP A 81 -1.40 31.33 19.46
N VAL A 82 -0.38 31.75 20.21
CA VAL A 82 0.57 30.83 20.83
C VAL A 82 -0.10 30.12 22.01
N LEU A 83 -0.06 28.78 21.99
CA LEU A 83 -0.60 27.97 23.07
C LEU A 83 0.19 28.13 24.37
N PRO A 84 -0.48 28.19 25.54
CA PRO A 84 0.18 27.97 26.80
C PRO A 84 0.74 26.54 26.88
N LEU A 85 1.72 26.36 27.76
CA LEU A 85 2.21 25.04 28.12
C LEU A 85 1.30 24.45 29.20
N LEU A 86 0.73 23.28 28.90
CA LEU A 86 0.06 22.45 29.89
C LEU A 86 1.07 21.45 30.46
N LEU A 87 1.45 21.66 31.71
CA LEU A 87 2.52 20.94 32.38
C LEU A 87 1.98 20.20 33.59
N GLN A 88 2.60 19.07 33.92
CA GLN A 88 2.21 18.25 35.05
C GLN A 88 3.45 17.73 35.78
N GLY A 89 3.49 17.95 37.09
CA GLY A 89 4.45 17.32 38.00
C GLY A 89 3.96 15.94 38.48
N PRO A 90 4.85 15.15 39.12
CA PRO A 90 4.48 13.88 39.74
C PRO A 90 3.33 14.07 40.74
N GLU A 91 2.24 13.33 40.56
CA GLU A 91 1.08 13.32 41.47
C GLU A 91 0.31 14.67 41.54
N GLU A 92 0.65 15.63 40.70
CA GLU A 92 -0.03 16.92 40.59
C GLU A 92 -1.03 16.91 39.42
N PRO A 93 -2.13 17.68 39.48
CA PRO A 93 -2.98 17.93 38.33
C PRO A 93 -2.26 18.79 37.27
N PRO A 94 -2.65 18.71 35.98
CA PRO A 94 -2.10 19.59 34.95
C PRO A 94 -2.41 21.07 35.23
N GLU A 95 -1.39 21.92 35.06
CA GLU A 95 -1.46 23.38 35.25
C GLU A 95 -0.99 24.11 33.98
N LEU A 96 -1.60 25.26 33.70
CA LEU A 96 -1.30 26.09 32.55
C LEU A 96 -0.23 27.13 32.85
N PHE A 97 0.71 27.27 31.93
CA PHE A 97 1.75 28.29 31.99
C PHE A 97 1.82 29.05 30.68
N LEU A 98 1.57 30.37 30.75
CA LEU A 98 1.70 31.25 29.58
C LEU A 98 3.18 31.47 29.27
N LEU A 99 3.56 31.24 28.01
CA LEU A 99 4.91 31.55 27.55
C LEU A 99 5.12 33.07 27.50
N PRO A 100 6.23 33.59 28.04
CA PRO A 100 6.61 34.98 27.86
C PRO A 100 6.78 35.29 26.35
N PRO A 101 6.10 36.32 25.81
CA PRO A 101 6.13 36.62 24.37
C PRO A 101 7.55 36.83 23.82
N GLU A 102 8.47 37.37 24.64
CA GLU A 102 9.87 37.59 24.28
C GLU A 102 10.67 36.31 24.02
N LEU A 103 10.18 35.14 24.47
CA LEU A 103 10.80 33.85 24.18
C LEU A 103 10.32 33.25 22.86
N VAL A 104 9.23 33.75 22.30
CA VAL A 104 8.63 33.24 21.07
C VAL A 104 9.14 34.06 19.89
N LEU A 105 10.22 33.60 19.27
CA LEU A 105 10.70 34.19 18.03
C LEU A 105 9.83 33.71 16.86
N GLU A 106 8.98 34.59 16.35
CA GLU A 106 8.18 34.36 15.13
C GLU A 106 8.85 34.97 13.90
N VAL A 107 8.72 34.30 12.76
CA VAL A 107 9.18 34.73 11.44
C VAL A 107 7.95 35.03 10.58
N PRO A 108 7.64 36.32 10.30
CA PRO A 108 6.64 36.68 9.31
C PRO A 108 7.05 36.20 7.92
N LEU A 109 6.12 35.58 7.18
CA LEU A 109 6.42 35.00 5.87
C LEU A 109 6.18 36.00 4.74
N GLN A 110 7.17 36.14 3.88
CA GLN A 110 7.21 37.00 2.70
C GLN A 110 7.81 36.24 1.52
N HIS A 111 7.46 36.64 0.30
CA HIS A 111 8.00 36.05 -0.92
C HIS A 111 8.97 37.01 -1.61
N PRO A 112 10.10 36.54 -2.16
CA PRO A 112 11.09 37.41 -2.79
C PRO A 112 10.58 38.14 -4.05
N THR A 113 9.57 37.58 -4.73
CA THR A 113 9.04 38.10 -6.00
C THR A 113 7.53 38.32 -6.02
N LEU A 114 6.79 37.78 -5.04
CA LEU A 114 5.33 37.84 -5.00
C LEU A 114 4.94 38.77 -3.85
N GLU A 115 4.89 40.07 -4.12
CA GLU A 115 4.68 41.10 -3.08
C GLU A 115 3.40 40.87 -2.25
N TRP A 116 2.34 40.39 -2.91
CA TRP A 116 1.06 40.09 -2.27
C TRP A 116 1.14 38.96 -1.23
N PHE A 117 2.20 38.15 -1.22
CA PHE A 117 2.32 37.02 -0.30
C PHE A 117 2.35 37.48 1.17
N GLY A 118 2.99 38.63 1.44
CA GLY A 118 3.02 39.22 2.78
C GLY A 118 1.63 39.65 3.29
N GLU A 119 0.69 39.93 2.39
CA GLU A 119 -0.68 40.30 2.73
C GLU A 119 -1.48 39.11 3.32
N LEU A 120 -1.00 37.87 3.13
CA LEU A 120 -1.60 36.68 3.75
C LEU A 120 -1.44 36.65 5.28
N GLY A 121 -0.55 37.49 5.83
CA GLY A 121 -0.34 37.60 7.29
C GLY A 121 0.23 36.34 7.95
N LEU A 122 0.84 35.45 7.15
CA LEU A 122 1.38 34.19 7.62
C LEU A 122 2.65 34.42 8.46
N ARG A 123 2.84 33.58 9.46
CA ARG A 123 4.05 33.55 10.30
C ARG A 123 4.30 32.15 10.81
N TRP A 124 5.53 31.89 11.22
CA TRP A 124 5.88 30.63 11.87
C TRP A 124 6.95 30.83 12.94
N TYR A 125 6.90 30.04 14.02
CA TYR A 125 7.88 30.13 15.10
C TYR A 125 9.22 29.50 14.71
N ALA A 126 10.31 30.01 15.27
CA ALA A 126 11.68 29.64 14.88
C ALA A 126 12.11 28.26 15.39
N LEU A 127 11.66 27.84 16.59
CA LEU A 127 12.22 26.70 17.31
C LEU A 127 11.29 25.46 17.30
N PRO A 128 11.63 24.37 16.59
CA PRO A 128 10.87 23.11 16.59
C PRO A 128 11.23 22.20 17.78
N ALA A 129 10.93 22.62 19.00
CA ALA A 129 11.25 21.83 20.19
C ALA A 129 10.15 20.79 20.48
N VAL A 130 10.37 19.52 20.14
CA VAL A 130 9.48 18.39 20.45
C VAL A 130 9.52 18.10 21.95
N SER A 131 8.37 17.89 22.59
CA SER A 131 8.29 17.88 24.05
C SER A 131 7.49 16.75 24.70
N ASN A 132 6.62 16.05 23.96
CA ASN A 132 5.72 15.02 24.52
C ASN A 132 6.22 13.57 24.36
N MET A 133 7.54 13.37 24.20
CA MET A 133 8.14 12.05 24.02
C MET A 133 8.82 11.56 25.31
N LEU A 134 8.85 10.24 25.47
CA LEU A 134 9.56 9.49 26.50
C LEU A 134 10.96 9.16 25.96
N LEU A 135 12.00 9.53 26.70
CA LEU A 135 13.37 9.10 26.38
C LEU A 135 13.73 7.86 27.20
N GLU A 136 14.17 6.80 26.52
CA GLU A 136 14.64 5.56 27.16
C GLU A 136 16.17 5.43 26.98
N ILE A 137 16.90 5.28 28.09
CA ILE A 137 18.36 5.10 28.10
C ILE A 137 18.72 4.00 29.09
N GLY A 138 19.32 2.89 28.60
CA GLY A 138 19.82 1.82 29.47
C GLY A 138 18.76 1.19 30.38
N GLY A 139 17.50 1.13 29.90
CA GLY A 139 16.35 0.64 30.68
C GLY A 139 15.74 1.67 31.64
N LEU A 140 16.30 2.88 31.71
CA LEU A 140 15.71 4.00 32.45
C LEU A 140 14.79 4.80 31.54
N GLU A 141 13.66 5.24 32.11
CA GLU A 141 12.62 5.97 31.40
C GLU A 141 12.58 7.42 31.91
N PHE A 142 12.66 8.39 30.99
CA PHE A 142 12.60 9.83 31.26
C PHE A 142 11.37 10.43 30.56
N PRO A 143 10.22 10.52 31.25
CA PRO A 143 8.93 10.90 30.66
C PRO A 143 8.82 12.37 30.25
N ALA A 144 9.82 13.21 30.48
CA ALA A 144 9.84 14.55 29.93
C ALA A 144 11.27 14.87 29.52
N ALA A 145 11.51 14.85 28.21
CA ALA A 145 12.83 15.10 27.64
C ALA A 145 12.72 15.95 26.37
N PRO A 146 12.24 17.22 26.44
CA PRO A 146 12.14 18.06 25.27
C PRO A 146 13.48 18.26 24.59
N PHE A 147 13.47 18.19 23.26
CA PHE A 147 14.65 18.36 22.42
C PHE A 147 14.31 19.10 21.13
N ASN A 148 15.32 19.69 20.50
CA ASN A 148 15.16 20.40 19.25
C ASN A 148 16.32 20.19 18.28
N GLY A 149 16.00 20.34 17.00
CA GLY A 149 16.94 20.67 15.94
C GLY A 149 16.55 22.01 15.32
N TRP A 150 16.77 22.15 14.02
CA TRP A 150 16.27 23.25 13.19
C TRP A 150 15.19 22.73 12.22
N TYR A 151 14.42 23.64 11.65
CA TYR A 151 13.41 23.28 10.67
C TYR A 151 14.03 22.87 9.33
N MET A 152 13.36 21.93 8.66
CA MET A 152 13.44 21.79 7.21
C MET A 152 12.33 22.62 6.56
N SER A 153 12.61 23.31 5.46
CA SER A 153 11.64 24.18 4.79
C SER A 153 10.33 23.49 4.43
N SER A 154 10.39 22.25 3.97
CA SER A 154 9.21 21.47 3.57
C SER A 154 8.35 20.98 4.75
N GLU A 155 8.88 20.99 5.98
CA GLU A 155 8.04 20.79 7.17
C GLU A 155 7.11 21.98 7.37
N ILE A 156 7.60 23.21 7.24
CA ILE A 156 6.76 24.42 7.36
C ILE A 156 5.92 24.58 6.09
N GLY A 157 6.58 24.70 4.93
CA GLY A 157 5.95 25.05 3.67
C GLY A 157 4.97 23.99 3.17
N THR A 158 5.39 22.72 3.11
CA THR A 158 4.54 21.67 2.56
C THR A 158 3.61 21.07 3.63
N ARG A 159 4.18 20.45 4.67
CA ARG A 159 3.39 19.67 5.66
C ARG A 159 2.49 20.52 6.54
N ASN A 160 2.95 21.69 6.99
CA ASN A 160 2.12 22.55 7.85
C ASN A 160 1.23 23.50 7.03
N LEU A 161 1.78 24.24 6.07
CA LEU A 161 1.02 25.26 5.35
C LEU A 161 0.18 24.71 4.18
N CYS A 162 0.70 23.76 3.40
CA CYS A 162 0.05 23.32 2.17
C CYS A 162 -0.90 22.13 2.32
N ASP A 163 -0.62 21.18 3.22
CA ASP A 163 -1.42 19.96 3.37
C ASP A 163 -2.90 20.27 3.62
N SER A 164 -3.79 19.53 2.94
CA SER A 164 -5.24 19.77 2.99
C SER A 164 -5.86 19.48 4.36
N GLN A 165 -5.19 18.68 5.18
CA GLN A 165 -5.58 18.37 6.56
C GLN A 165 -4.99 19.35 7.59
N ARG A 166 -4.19 20.32 7.15
CA ARG A 166 -3.60 21.38 7.98
C ARG A 166 -4.11 22.75 7.53
N TYR A 167 -3.24 23.69 7.20
CA TYR A 167 -3.65 25.05 6.85
C TYR A 167 -4.24 25.16 5.43
N ASN A 168 -4.05 24.15 4.58
CA ASN A 168 -4.60 24.04 3.23
C ASN A 168 -4.45 25.34 2.39
N LEU A 169 -3.26 25.93 2.39
CA LEU A 169 -3.01 27.24 1.77
C LEU A 169 -2.98 27.19 0.22
N LEU A 170 -2.79 26.01 -0.37
CA LEU A 170 -2.58 25.85 -1.82
C LEU A 170 -3.67 26.51 -2.69
N PRO A 171 -4.98 26.39 -2.42
CA PRO A 171 -6.01 27.00 -3.25
C PRO A 171 -5.93 28.53 -3.28
N GLU A 172 -5.66 29.16 -2.14
CA GLU A 172 -5.57 30.62 -2.02
C GLU A 172 -4.33 31.16 -2.75
N VAL A 173 -3.18 30.52 -2.56
CA VAL A 173 -1.94 30.87 -3.26
C VAL A 173 -2.10 30.67 -4.77
N ALA A 174 -2.68 29.55 -5.20
CA ALA A 174 -2.88 29.29 -6.63
C ALA A 174 -3.82 30.31 -7.29
N LEU A 175 -4.88 30.74 -6.60
CA LEU A 175 -5.78 31.78 -7.09
C LEU A 175 -5.06 33.13 -7.23
N ARG A 176 -4.25 33.52 -6.24
CA ARG A 176 -3.47 34.77 -6.25
C ARG A 176 -2.36 34.76 -7.31
N MET A 177 -1.84 33.57 -7.65
CA MET A 177 -0.93 33.36 -8.77
C MET A 177 -1.62 33.31 -10.15
N GLY A 178 -2.96 33.30 -10.20
CA GLY A 178 -3.71 33.19 -11.45
C GLY A 178 -3.61 31.81 -12.12
N LEU A 179 -3.39 30.74 -11.34
CA LEU A 179 -3.30 29.37 -11.84
C LEU A 179 -4.69 28.76 -12.09
N ASP A 180 -4.82 27.91 -13.10
CA ASP A 180 -6.05 27.16 -13.35
C ASP A 180 -6.20 26.00 -12.35
N THR A 181 -7.08 26.17 -11.36
CA THR A 181 -7.33 25.18 -10.30
C THR A 181 -8.37 24.12 -10.65
N ARG A 182 -9.01 24.21 -11.82
CA ARG A 182 -10.13 23.31 -12.21
C ARG A 182 -9.68 21.90 -12.55
N THR A 183 -8.44 21.73 -12.99
CA THR A 183 -7.89 20.42 -13.39
C THR A 183 -6.58 20.17 -12.65
N THR A 184 -6.30 18.90 -12.34
CA THR A 184 -5.00 18.52 -11.77
C THR A 184 -3.87 18.54 -12.79
N SER A 185 -4.19 18.45 -14.09
CA SER A 185 -3.20 18.46 -15.17
C SER A 185 -2.48 19.80 -15.36
N SER A 186 -3.00 20.89 -14.79
CA SER A 186 -2.31 22.19 -14.80
C SER A 186 -1.12 22.27 -13.82
N LEU A 187 -0.98 21.26 -12.94
CA LEU A 187 0.02 21.18 -11.88
C LEU A 187 -0.04 22.39 -10.92
N TRP A 188 -1.23 22.96 -10.74
CA TRP A 188 -1.38 24.17 -9.91
C TRP A 188 -0.97 23.94 -8.45
N LYS A 189 -1.21 22.73 -7.92
CA LYS A 189 -0.83 22.37 -6.54
C LYS A 189 0.68 22.37 -6.39
N ASP A 190 1.39 21.76 -7.34
CA ASP A 190 2.85 21.64 -7.34
C ASP A 190 3.49 23.03 -7.45
N LYS A 191 3.01 23.87 -8.37
CA LYS A 191 3.48 25.26 -8.53
C LYS A 191 3.27 26.09 -7.27
N ALA A 192 2.07 26.07 -6.70
CA ALA A 192 1.78 26.79 -5.46
C ALA A 192 2.62 26.28 -4.28
N ALA A 193 2.82 24.96 -4.15
CA ALA A 193 3.63 24.38 -3.09
C ALA A 193 5.11 24.82 -3.18
N VAL A 194 5.66 24.93 -4.39
CA VAL A 194 7.02 25.43 -4.63
C VAL A 194 7.14 26.88 -4.16
N GLU A 195 6.24 27.77 -4.56
CA GLU A 195 6.29 29.19 -4.15
C GLU A 195 6.13 29.36 -2.63
N VAL A 196 5.29 28.56 -1.97
CA VAL A 196 5.18 28.58 -0.50
C VAL A 196 6.49 28.17 0.16
N ASN A 197 7.19 27.15 -0.36
CA ASN A 197 8.50 26.76 0.16
C ASN A 197 9.59 27.82 -0.09
N ILE A 198 9.53 28.52 -1.23
CA ILE A 198 10.41 29.66 -1.53
C ILE A 198 10.17 30.79 -0.53
N ALA A 199 8.90 31.14 -0.24
CA ALA A 199 8.58 32.14 0.79
C ALA A 199 9.16 31.76 2.16
N VAL A 200 8.98 30.50 2.59
CA VAL A 200 9.52 30.02 3.87
C VAL A 200 11.04 30.17 3.93
N LEU A 201 11.76 29.67 2.92
CA LEU A 201 13.22 29.77 2.87
C LEU A 201 13.69 31.22 2.88
N HIS A 202 13.10 32.05 2.03
CA HIS A 202 13.44 33.47 1.93
C HIS A 202 13.23 34.18 3.27
N SER A 203 12.08 33.98 3.91
CA SER A 203 11.71 34.65 5.16
C SER A 203 12.60 34.26 6.33
N TYR A 204 13.04 33.00 6.38
CA TYR A 204 13.96 32.55 7.43
C TYR A 204 15.40 33.05 7.19
N GLN A 205 15.80 33.23 5.92
CA GLN A 205 17.14 33.66 5.56
C GLN A 205 17.33 35.18 5.51
N VAL A 206 16.25 35.95 5.33
CA VAL A 206 16.28 37.41 5.12
C VAL A 206 15.60 38.14 6.27
N GLY A 207 16.09 39.36 6.58
CA GLY A 207 15.47 40.26 7.55
C GLY A 207 16.01 40.15 8.98
N CYS A 208 15.26 40.70 9.94
CA CYS A 208 15.68 40.87 11.33
C CYS A 208 15.77 39.56 12.14
N ALA A 209 15.13 38.49 11.65
CA ALA A 209 15.05 37.21 12.36
C ALA A 209 16.19 36.23 12.04
N ALA A 210 16.73 36.26 10.81
CA ALA A 210 17.81 35.41 10.29
C ALA A 210 17.96 34.08 11.05
N VAL A 211 17.00 33.17 10.83
CA VAL A 211 16.85 31.93 11.57
C VAL A 211 17.46 30.77 10.79
N THR A 212 18.23 29.92 11.47
CA THR A 212 18.80 28.70 10.89
C THR A 212 17.69 27.78 10.39
N ILE A 213 17.70 27.49 9.08
CA ILE A 213 16.79 26.56 8.39
C ILE A 213 17.58 25.78 7.34
N VAL A 214 17.12 24.58 6.99
CA VAL A 214 17.70 23.76 5.93
C VAL A 214 16.67 23.45 4.84
N ASP A 215 17.08 23.40 3.58
CA ASP A 215 16.24 22.87 2.51
C ASP A 215 16.29 21.33 2.50
N HIS A 216 15.30 20.72 1.84
CA HIS A 216 15.15 19.27 1.83
C HIS A 216 16.24 18.56 1.01
N HIS A 217 16.88 19.19 0.03
CA HIS A 217 17.98 18.57 -0.70
C HIS A 217 19.22 18.48 0.18
N ALA A 218 19.61 19.58 0.83
CA ALA A 218 20.75 19.57 1.75
C ALA A 218 20.54 18.64 2.95
N ALA A 219 19.31 18.60 3.51
CA ALA A 219 18.97 17.70 4.61
C ALA A 219 19.10 16.22 4.22
N THR A 220 18.63 15.86 3.03
CA THR A 220 18.69 14.47 2.55
C THR A 220 20.11 14.04 2.20
N GLU A 221 20.94 14.93 1.64
CA GLU A 221 22.39 14.64 1.46
C GLU A 221 23.10 14.41 2.79
N SER A 222 22.80 15.22 3.82
CA SER A 222 23.34 15.01 5.17
C SER A 222 22.91 13.67 5.76
N PHE A 223 21.66 13.27 5.52
CA PHE A 223 21.15 11.98 5.99
C PHE A 223 21.85 10.81 5.28
N VAL A 224 22.14 10.89 3.99
CA VAL A 224 22.87 9.82 3.28
C VAL A 224 24.26 9.60 3.89
N LYS A 225 24.98 10.68 4.23
CA LYS A 225 26.27 10.56 4.94
C LYS A 225 26.14 9.88 6.30
N HIS A 226 25.03 10.13 7.02
CA HIS A 226 24.73 9.43 8.27
C HIS A 226 24.44 7.95 8.02
N MET A 227 23.62 7.63 7.02
CA MET A 227 23.26 6.27 6.63
C MET A 227 24.49 5.44 6.22
N GLU A 228 25.41 6.01 5.43
CA GLU A 228 26.68 5.36 5.06
C GLU A 228 27.53 5.03 6.29
N ASN A 229 27.58 5.94 7.27
CA ASN A 229 28.31 5.72 8.52
C ASN A 229 27.66 4.64 9.39
N GLU A 230 26.33 4.63 9.50
CA GLU A 230 25.59 3.60 10.24
C GLU A 230 25.72 2.22 9.56
N LEU A 231 25.63 2.16 8.23
CA LEU A 231 25.90 0.93 7.46
C LEU A 231 27.31 0.40 7.71
N ARG A 232 28.32 1.28 7.70
CA ARG A 232 29.72 0.91 7.95
C ARG A 232 29.96 0.41 9.38
N THR A 233 29.27 0.99 10.37
CA THR A 233 29.52 0.72 11.79
C THR A 233 28.63 -0.39 12.36
N ARG A 234 27.40 -0.54 11.85
CA ARG A 234 26.37 -1.44 12.40
C ARG A 234 25.75 -2.38 11.38
N GLY A 235 26.04 -2.24 10.08
CA GLY A 235 25.44 -3.04 9.02
C GLY A 235 24.01 -2.64 8.64
N GLY A 236 23.49 -1.52 9.18
CA GLY A 236 22.14 -1.02 8.91
C GLY A 236 21.95 0.39 9.49
N CYS A 237 20.98 1.14 8.95
CA CYS A 237 20.56 2.44 9.47
C CYS A 237 19.07 2.40 9.83
N PRO A 238 18.69 2.65 11.10
CA PRO A 238 17.29 2.69 11.50
C PRO A 238 16.61 3.93 10.89
N ALA A 239 15.64 3.72 10.01
CA ALA A 239 14.94 4.80 9.35
C ALA A 239 13.53 4.40 8.91
N ASP A 240 12.61 5.37 8.95
CA ASP A 240 11.28 5.24 8.39
C ASP A 240 11.18 6.11 7.14
N TRP A 241 10.96 5.47 5.99
CA TRP A 241 10.89 6.13 4.69
C TRP A 241 9.89 7.28 4.67
N VAL A 242 8.75 7.14 5.36
CA VAL A 242 7.69 8.17 5.42
C VAL A 242 8.17 9.46 6.12
N TRP A 243 9.13 9.33 7.05
CA TRP A 243 9.69 10.47 7.78
C TRP A 243 10.91 11.07 7.12
N ILE A 244 11.72 10.25 6.44
CA ILE A 244 12.98 10.71 5.84
C ILE A 244 12.78 11.29 4.44
N VAL A 245 11.84 10.77 3.65
CA VAL A 245 11.58 11.28 2.31
C VAL A 245 10.78 12.57 2.38
N PRO A 246 11.26 13.67 1.77
CA PRO A 246 10.56 14.94 1.82
C PRO A 246 9.24 14.87 1.03
N PRO A 247 8.21 15.59 1.49
CA PRO A 247 6.87 15.58 0.88
C PRO A 247 6.83 16.26 -0.50
N ILE A 248 7.83 17.10 -0.81
CA ILE A 248 7.99 17.77 -2.09
C ILE A 248 9.29 17.29 -2.74
N SER A 249 9.25 17.06 -4.05
CA SER A 249 10.42 16.64 -4.84
C SER A 249 11.10 15.35 -4.34
N GLY A 250 10.35 14.44 -3.71
CA GLY A 250 10.90 13.23 -3.08
C GLY A 250 11.84 12.43 -3.99
N SER A 251 11.39 12.07 -5.19
CA SER A 251 12.19 11.30 -6.16
C SER A 251 13.41 12.04 -6.72
N LEU A 252 13.57 13.33 -6.43
CA LEU A 252 14.76 14.12 -6.78
C LEU A 252 15.81 14.13 -5.65
N THR A 253 15.53 13.46 -4.53
CA THR A 253 16.43 13.35 -3.39
C THR A 253 17.04 11.95 -3.31
N PRO A 254 18.30 11.82 -2.87
CA PRO A 254 18.99 10.53 -2.86
C PRO A 254 18.38 9.51 -1.91
N VAL A 255 17.62 9.97 -0.90
CA VAL A 255 16.95 9.11 0.09
C VAL A 255 15.74 8.35 -0.46
N PHE A 256 15.10 8.83 -1.54
CA PHE A 256 13.91 8.19 -2.10
C PHE A 256 14.19 6.79 -2.63
N HIS A 257 15.39 6.59 -3.19
CA HIS A 257 15.82 5.34 -3.80
C HIS A 257 16.46 4.35 -2.80
N GLN A 258 16.46 4.67 -1.50
CA GLN A 258 17.07 3.82 -0.49
C GLN A 258 16.04 2.91 0.16
N GLU A 259 16.40 1.63 0.28
CA GLU A 259 15.66 0.70 1.13
C GLU A 259 16.01 1.00 2.59
N MET A 260 14.99 1.28 3.40
CA MET A 260 15.15 1.61 4.81
C MET A 260 14.50 0.54 5.68
N VAL A 261 15.24 0.07 6.68
CA VAL A 261 14.70 -0.88 7.66
C VAL A 261 14.29 -0.09 8.90
N ASN A 262 13.00 -0.14 9.24
CA ASN A 262 12.47 0.52 10.42
C ASN A 262 12.63 -0.38 11.65
N TYR A 263 13.74 -0.19 12.37
CA TYR A 263 14.01 -0.85 13.65
C TYR A 263 14.44 0.19 14.68
N GLN A 264 14.22 -0.09 15.97
CA GLN A 264 14.55 0.84 17.05
C GLN A 264 15.91 0.48 17.67
N LEU A 265 16.74 1.50 17.88
CA LEU A 265 17.97 1.41 18.67
C LEU A 265 17.77 2.15 19.99
N CYS A 266 18.30 1.60 21.09
CA CYS A 266 18.40 2.32 22.36
C CYS A 266 19.79 3.01 22.47
N PRO A 267 19.87 4.25 22.99
CA PRO A 267 18.78 5.05 23.55
C PRO A 267 17.78 5.53 22.48
N THR A 268 16.49 5.62 22.85
CA THR A 268 15.41 5.92 21.91
C THR A 268 14.40 6.90 22.48
N PHE A 269 13.71 7.62 21.60
CA PHE A 269 12.49 8.35 21.94
C PHE A 269 11.26 7.53 21.56
N ARG A 270 10.32 7.39 22.48
CA ARG A 270 9.01 6.76 22.27
C ARG A 270 7.89 7.75 22.55
N TYR A 271 6.73 7.57 21.93
CA TYR A 271 5.55 8.29 22.36
C TYR A 271 5.14 7.82 23.76
N GLN A 272 4.82 8.77 24.64
CA GLN A 272 4.36 8.44 25.99
C GLN A 272 2.99 7.77 25.94
N VAL A 273 2.87 6.60 26.57
CA VAL A 273 1.57 5.97 26.78
C VAL A 273 0.77 6.85 27.74
N GLY A 274 -0.19 7.57 27.16
CA GLY A 274 -1.07 8.47 27.91
C GLY A 274 -0.99 9.92 27.47
N GLY A 275 0.02 10.38 26.72
CA GLY A 275 0.06 11.69 26.03
C GLY A 275 -1.10 11.79 25.05
N CYS A 276 -2.11 12.62 25.33
CA CYS A 276 -3.42 12.69 24.67
C CYS A 276 -3.70 11.58 23.60
N PRO A 277 -4.10 10.36 24.01
CA PRO A 277 -5.29 9.83 23.37
C PRO A 277 -6.47 10.73 23.79
N PRO A 278 -7.57 10.79 23.03
CA PRO A 278 -8.81 11.35 23.54
C PRO A 278 -9.10 10.76 24.95
N PRO A 279 -9.93 11.39 25.80
CA PRO A 279 -10.40 10.72 27.03
C PRO A 279 -10.71 9.27 26.66
N ARG A 280 -10.31 8.29 27.50
CA ARG A 280 -10.63 6.87 27.28
C ARG A 280 -12.15 6.71 27.27
N SER A 281 -12.70 7.10 26.15
CA SER A 281 -14.03 6.99 25.65
C SER A 281 -13.91 5.81 24.72
N TRP A 282 -14.81 4.86 24.90
CA TRP A 282 -14.94 3.78 23.95
C TRP A 282 -15.34 4.41 22.62
N VAL A 283 -14.37 4.56 21.73
CA VAL A 283 -14.63 4.97 20.36
C VAL A 283 -15.00 3.74 19.55
N PRO A 284 -16.04 3.80 18.72
CA PRO A 284 -16.33 2.72 17.78
C PRO A 284 -15.12 2.47 16.88
N GLN A 285 -14.63 1.23 16.85
CA GLN A 285 -13.61 0.82 15.90
C GLN A 285 -14.27 0.61 14.53
N SER A 286 -13.95 1.45 13.54
CA SER A 286 -14.61 1.46 12.23
C SER A 286 -14.15 0.35 11.27
N ARG A 287 -13.24 -0.53 11.70
CA ARG A 287 -12.72 -1.65 10.90
C ARG A 287 -13.82 -2.60 10.41
N LEU A 288 -14.80 -2.90 11.27
CA LEU A 288 -15.90 -3.82 10.99
C LEU A 288 -17.23 -3.09 11.25
N PRO A 289 -18.27 -3.31 10.43
CA PRO A 289 -19.60 -2.81 10.76
C PRO A 289 -20.16 -3.54 12.00
N PRO A 290 -21.16 -2.97 12.69
CA PRO A 290 -21.88 -3.67 13.76
C PRO A 290 -22.45 -5.00 13.24
N CYS A 291 -21.94 -6.12 13.77
CA CYS A 291 -22.32 -7.46 13.37
C CYS A 291 -22.09 -8.46 14.52
N THR A 292 -22.66 -9.66 14.41
CA THR A 292 -22.37 -10.75 15.34
C THR A 292 -20.96 -11.30 15.12
N LEU A 293 -20.37 -11.94 16.13
CA LEU A 293 -19.06 -12.60 15.97
C LEU A 293 -19.09 -13.65 14.85
N ALA A 294 -20.19 -14.39 14.71
CA ALA A 294 -20.37 -15.34 13.63
C ALA A 294 -20.34 -14.65 12.26
N GLN A 295 -21.01 -13.50 12.11
CA GLN A 295 -20.95 -12.72 10.87
C GLN A 295 -19.54 -12.16 10.60
N ALA A 296 -18.84 -11.66 11.62
CA ALA A 296 -17.46 -11.19 11.52
C ALA A 296 -16.53 -12.27 10.93
N LEU A 297 -16.56 -13.48 11.50
CA LEU A 297 -15.73 -14.60 11.07
C LEU A 297 -16.17 -15.21 9.75
N THR A 298 -17.45 -15.09 9.38
CA THR A 298 -18.00 -15.65 8.13
C THR A 298 -17.77 -14.74 6.93
N PHE A 299 -17.99 -13.44 7.09
CA PHE A 299 -18.09 -12.49 5.97
C PHE A 299 -16.98 -11.45 5.92
N PHE A 300 -16.27 -11.20 7.03
CA PHE A 300 -15.36 -10.04 7.11
C PHE A 300 -13.91 -10.38 7.43
N LEU A 301 -13.62 -11.50 8.07
CA LEU A 301 -12.26 -11.87 8.52
C LEU A 301 -11.74 -13.11 7.80
N ASP A 302 -10.47 -13.11 7.46
CA ASP A 302 -9.80 -14.27 6.86
C ASP A 302 -9.30 -15.21 7.97
N VAL A 303 -9.99 -16.33 8.12
CA VAL A 303 -9.66 -17.41 9.08
C VAL A 303 -8.94 -18.59 8.42
N ALA A 304 -8.83 -18.58 7.08
CA ALA A 304 -8.28 -19.68 6.30
C ALA A 304 -6.81 -19.44 5.91
N ALA A 305 -6.38 -18.18 5.82
CA ALA A 305 -4.99 -17.86 5.55
C ALA A 305 -4.08 -18.27 6.72
N PRO A 306 -2.87 -18.79 6.44
CA PRO A 306 -1.87 -19.06 7.47
C PRO A 306 -1.54 -17.80 8.29
N PRO A 307 -1.55 -17.88 9.64
CA PRO A 307 -1.09 -16.80 10.51
C PRO A 307 0.27 -16.22 10.12
N SER A 308 0.40 -14.89 10.17
CA SER A 308 1.69 -14.22 9.95
C SER A 308 2.66 -14.48 11.11
N PRO A 309 3.98 -14.34 10.92
CA PRO A 309 4.95 -14.46 12.00
C PRO A 309 4.66 -13.51 13.17
N GLN A 310 4.21 -12.28 12.89
CA GLN A 310 3.81 -11.33 13.93
C GLN A 310 2.59 -11.82 14.72
N PHE A 311 1.63 -12.45 14.05
CA PHE A 311 0.47 -13.03 14.75
C PHE A 311 0.87 -14.25 15.58
N LEU A 312 1.76 -15.11 15.09
CA LEU A 312 2.31 -16.24 15.86
C LEU A 312 3.07 -15.76 17.12
N GLN A 313 3.82 -14.67 17.01
CA GLN A 313 4.50 -14.06 18.16
C GLN A 313 3.49 -13.62 19.23
N LEU A 314 2.35 -13.04 18.81
CA LEU A 314 1.27 -12.66 19.71
C LEU A 314 0.62 -13.90 20.35
N LEU A 315 0.36 -14.96 19.59
CA LEU A 315 -0.15 -16.24 20.13
C LEU A 315 0.80 -16.84 21.16
N ALA A 316 2.12 -16.72 20.97
CA ALA A 316 3.10 -17.21 21.94
C ALA A 316 2.94 -16.55 23.32
N THR A 317 2.58 -15.26 23.37
CA THR A 317 2.32 -14.56 24.64
C THR A 317 1.07 -15.08 25.38
N LEU A 318 0.14 -15.69 24.65
CA LEU A 318 -1.12 -16.24 25.16
C LEU A 318 -1.03 -17.74 25.49
N ALA A 319 0.04 -18.42 25.06
CA ALA A 319 0.27 -19.83 25.33
C ALA A 319 0.63 -20.05 26.81
N ARG A 320 -0.16 -20.91 27.48
CA ARG A 320 0.04 -21.28 28.89
C ARG A 320 1.15 -22.30 29.08
N GLU A 321 1.31 -23.19 28.11
CA GLU A 321 2.35 -24.24 28.15
C GLU A 321 3.68 -23.74 27.59
N PRO A 322 4.81 -23.95 28.30
CA PRO A 322 6.13 -23.52 27.84
C PRO A 322 6.52 -24.08 26.48
N ALA A 323 6.19 -25.34 26.19
CA ALA A 323 6.52 -25.99 24.91
C ALA A 323 5.81 -25.31 23.72
N HIS A 324 4.51 -25.03 23.84
CA HIS A 324 3.76 -24.30 22.80
C HIS A 324 4.30 -22.88 22.62
N ARG A 325 4.61 -22.18 23.72
CA ARG A 325 5.19 -20.84 23.67
C ARG A 325 6.51 -20.85 22.91
N GLN A 326 7.42 -21.76 23.24
CA GLN A 326 8.72 -21.88 22.59
C GLN A 326 8.54 -22.18 21.09
N ARG A 327 7.69 -23.14 20.74
CA ARG A 327 7.47 -23.49 19.34
C ARG A 327 6.88 -22.34 18.51
N LEU A 328 5.92 -21.61 19.07
CA LEU A 328 5.36 -20.41 18.43
C LEU A 328 6.40 -19.30 18.29
N GLN A 329 7.28 -19.12 19.27
CA GLN A 329 8.40 -18.17 19.19
C GLN A 329 9.38 -18.53 18.08
N GLU A 330 9.79 -19.80 18.00
CA GLU A 330 10.65 -20.32 16.93
C GLU A 330 10.03 -20.05 15.55
N LEU A 331 8.76 -20.43 15.35
CA LEU A 331 8.02 -20.17 14.10
C LEU A 331 7.84 -18.67 13.80
N SER A 332 7.85 -17.80 14.81
CA SER A 332 7.74 -16.35 14.59
C SER A 332 9.07 -15.66 14.28
N GLN A 333 10.19 -16.23 14.69
CA GLN A 333 11.52 -15.61 14.63
C GLN A 333 12.40 -16.20 13.53
N ASP A 334 12.26 -17.50 13.24
CA ASP A 334 12.98 -18.18 12.17
C ASP A 334 12.15 -18.18 10.88
N ALA A 335 12.52 -17.29 9.95
CA ALA A 335 11.84 -17.13 8.68
C ALA A 335 11.86 -18.41 7.82
N ARG A 336 12.92 -19.22 7.90
CA ARG A 336 13.02 -20.45 7.12
C ARG A 336 12.08 -21.51 7.68
N LEU A 337 12.13 -21.72 9.00
CA LEU A 337 11.25 -22.66 9.69
C LEU A 337 9.76 -22.30 9.47
N TYR A 338 9.43 -21.01 9.55
CA TYR A 338 8.09 -20.51 9.26
C TYR A 338 7.64 -20.85 7.84
N GLU A 339 8.45 -20.54 6.83
CA GLU A 339 8.09 -20.80 5.44
C GLU A 339 7.99 -22.30 5.14
N GLU A 340 8.87 -23.14 5.71
CA GLU A 340 8.75 -24.60 5.62
C GLU A 340 7.42 -25.09 6.21
N TRP A 341 7.09 -24.66 7.44
CA TRP A 341 5.83 -25.03 8.12
C TRP A 341 4.59 -24.51 7.37
N LYS A 342 4.58 -23.24 6.97
CA LYS A 342 3.50 -22.58 6.25
C LYS A 342 3.19 -23.25 4.92
N TRP A 343 4.20 -23.58 4.12
CA TRP A 343 3.96 -24.17 2.80
C TRP A 343 3.70 -25.67 2.86
N PHE A 344 4.29 -26.38 3.82
CA PHE A 344 4.05 -27.80 4.00
C PHE A 344 2.62 -28.05 4.52
N ARG A 345 2.21 -27.31 5.55
CA ARG A 345 0.91 -27.52 6.21
C ARG A 345 -0.21 -26.65 5.66
N CYS A 346 0.10 -25.47 5.11
CA CYS A 346 -0.88 -24.43 4.76
C CYS A 346 -1.95 -24.21 5.83
N PRO A 347 -1.59 -24.10 7.12
CA PRO A 347 -2.54 -24.30 8.21
C PRO A 347 -3.51 -23.13 8.31
N THR A 348 -4.79 -23.43 8.45
CA THR A 348 -5.83 -22.48 8.83
C THR A 348 -5.65 -22.03 10.29
N LEU A 349 -6.29 -20.94 10.68
CA LEU A 349 -6.26 -20.52 12.09
C LEU A 349 -6.74 -21.62 13.04
N LEU A 350 -7.78 -22.37 12.66
CA LEU A 350 -8.30 -23.46 13.48
C LEU A 350 -7.24 -24.54 13.70
N GLU A 351 -6.57 -24.99 12.64
CA GLU A 351 -5.51 -26.01 12.72
C GLU A 351 -4.34 -25.54 13.58
N VAL A 352 -4.01 -24.25 13.57
CA VAL A 352 -3.00 -23.67 14.47
C VAL A 352 -3.43 -23.74 15.92
N LEU A 353 -4.70 -23.45 16.22
CA LEU A 353 -5.22 -23.54 17.59
C LEU A 353 -5.36 -24.99 18.08
N GLU A 354 -5.60 -25.93 17.17
CA GLU A 354 -5.57 -27.37 17.46
C GLU A 354 -4.14 -27.89 17.67
N GLU A 355 -3.15 -27.34 16.93
CA GLU A 355 -1.72 -27.64 17.15
C GLU A 355 -1.22 -27.06 18.49
N PHE A 356 -1.73 -25.90 18.91
CA PHE A 356 -1.33 -25.21 20.14
C PHE A 356 -2.51 -24.98 21.11
N PRO A 357 -3.12 -26.03 21.68
CA PRO A 357 -4.37 -25.92 22.45
C PRO A 357 -4.25 -25.13 23.75
N SER A 358 -3.03 -24.83 24.22
CA SER A 358 -2.79 -24.02 25.42
C SER A 358 -2.93 -22.50 25.17
N VAL A 359 -3.15 -22.08 23.92
CA VAL A 359 -3.38 -20.68 23.53
C VAL A 359 -4.80 -20.27 23.88
N GLY A 360 -4.96 -19.42 24.90
CA GLY A 360 -6.25 -18.85 25.27
C GLY A 360 -6.59 -17.62 24.44
N LEU A 361 -7.25 -17.79 23.30
CA LEU A 361 -7.45 -16.72 22.31
C LEU A 361 -8.64 -15.77 22.65
N PRO A 362 -8.41 -14.48 22.95
CA PRO A 362 -9.50 -13.54 23.20
C PRO A 362 -10.23 -13.12 21.92
N ALA A 363 -11.56 -13.01 21.96
CA ALA A 363 -12.36 -12.57 20.81
C ALA A 363 -11.95 -11.19 20.28
N ALA A 364 -11.62 -10.24 21.17
CA ALA A 364 -11.16 -8.92 20.77
C ALA A 364 -9.87 -8.96 19.94
N LEU A 365 -8.98 -9.91 20.21
CA LEU A 365 -7.73 -10.08 19.49
C LEU A 365 -8.00 -10.63 18.08
N LEU A 366 -8.90 -11.61 17.94
CA LEU A 366 -9.36 -12.09 16.64
C LEU A 366 -9.91 -10.95 15.76
N LEU A 367 -10.85 -10.17 16.31
CA LEU A 367 -11.54 -9.11 15.59
C LEU A 367 -10.60 -7.96 15.17
N THR A 368 -9.51 -7.74 15.90
CA THR A 368 -8.58 -6.63 15.64
C THR A 368 -7.32 -7.03 14.88
N GLN A 369 -6.92 -8.30 14.92
CA GLN A 369 -5.65 -8.73 14.32
C GLN A 369 -5.83 -9.52 13.02
N LEU A 370 -6.93 -10.28 12.85
CA LEU A 370 -7.11 -11.09 11.65
C LEU A 370 -7.29 -10.24 10.39
N PRO A 371 -6.61 -10.55 9.28
CA PRO A 371 -6.79 -9.84 8.02
C PRO A 371 -8.26 -9.79 7.59
N LEU A 372 -8.63 -8.72 6.87
CA LEU A 372 -9.96 -8.65 6.27
C LEU A 372 -10.09 -9.65 5.12
N LEU A 373 -11.23 -10.33 5.05
CA LEU A 373 -11.54 -11.28 3.97
C LEU A 373 -11.59 -10.54 2.63
N GLN A 374 -10.62 -10.83 1.76
CA GLN A 374 -10.53 -10.17 0.46
C GLN A 374 -11.58 -10.71 -0.53
N PRO A 375 -12.17 -9.87 -1.40
CA PRO A 375 -12.99 -10.35 -2.50
C PRO A 375 -12.14 -11.16 -3.49
N ARG A 376 -12.74 -12.15 -4.16
CA ARG A 376 -12.09 -12.91 -5.24
C ARG A 376 -12.63 -12.45 -6.58
N TYR A 377 -11.73 -12.22 -7.53
CA TYR A 377 -12.07 -11.73 -8.86
C TYR A 377 -12.36 -12.90 -9.82
N TYR A 378 -13.39 -12.76 -10.63
CA TYR A 378 -13.76 -13.70 -11.69
C TYR A 378 -14.06 -12.93 -12.97
N SER A 379 -13.52 -13.37 -14.10
CA SER A 379 -13.80 -12.74 -15.39
C SER A 379 -15.22 -13.09 -15.82
N ILE A 380 -16.01 -12.06 -16.15
CA ILE A 380 -17.40 -12.21 -16.58
C ILE A 380 -17.43 -13.02 -17.89
N SER A 381 -18.23 -14.07 -17.89
CA SER A 381 -18.35 -15.05 -18.97
C SER A 381 -19.65 -14.90 -19.77
N SER A 382 -20.34 -13.77 -19.65
CA SER A 382 -21.55 -13.41 -20.40
C SER A 382 -21.43 -12.06 -21.07
N ALA A 383 -22.18 -11.87 -22.17
CA ALA A 383 -22.40 -10.55 -22.77
C ALA A 383 -23.78 -10.00 -22.37
N PRO A 384 -23.92 -8.67 -22.18
CA PRO A 384 -25.18 -8.07 -21.72
C PRO A 384 -26.31 -8.13 -22.75
N GLY A 385 -25.99 -8.20 -24.05
CA GLY A 385 -26.98 -8.32 -25.13
C GLY A 385 -27.78 -9.61 -25.07
N PRO A 386 -27.14 -10.80 -25.14
CA PRO A 386 -27.84 -12.09 -25.09
C PRO A 386 -28.36 -12.47 -23.71
N SER A 387 -27.83 -11.89 -22.63
CA SER A 387 -28.22 -12.19 -21.25
C SER A 387 -28.50 -10.90 -20.44
N PRO A 388 -29.58 -10.14 -20.75
CA PRO A 388 -29.89 -8.90 -20.06
C PRO A 388 -30.18 -9.14 -18.57
N GLY A 389 -29.46 -8.44 -17.69
CA GLY A 389 -29.64 -8.55 -16.24
C GLY A 389 -28.94 -9.74 -15.59
N GLU A 390 -28.19 -10.54 -16.35
CA GLU A 390 -27.48 -11.72 -15.84
C GLU A 390 -25.96 -11.56 -15.93
N ILE A 391 -25.25 -12.12 -14.95
CA ILE A 391 -23.78 -12.21 -14.92
C ILE A 391 -23.40 -13.68 -14.80
N HIS A 392 -22.68 -14.20 -15.79
CA HIS A 392 -22.17 -15.56 -15.75
C HIS A 392 -20.70 -15.56 -15.35
N LEU A 393 -20.28 -16.56 -14.59
CA LEU A 393 -18.89 -16.77 -14.18
C LEU A 393 -18.46 -18.20 -14.54
N THR A 394 -17.19 -18.35 -14.93
CA THR A 394 -16.56 -19.67 -15.09
C THR A 394 -15.61 -19.89 -13.92
N VAL A 395 -15.97 -20.78 -12.99
CA VAL A 395 -15.28 -20.93 -11.70
C VAL A 395 -14.63 -22.31 -11.59
N ALA A 396 -13.30 -22.34 -11.43
CA ALA A 396 -12.62 -23.57 -11.01
C ALA A 396 -12.81 -23.75 -9.50
N VAL A 397 -13.39 -24.89 -9.10
CA VAL A 397 -13.53 -25.24 -7.68
C VAL A 397 -12.19 -25.70 -7.15
N VAL A 398 -11.63 -24.95 -6.20
CA VAL A 398 -10.30 -25.21 -5.64
C VAL A 398 -10.41 -26.10 -4.41
N THR A 399 -9.78 -27.26 -4.47
CA THR A 399 -9.59 -28.18 -3.34
C THR A 399 -8.19 -28.79 -3.42
N TYR A 400 -7.49 -28.89 -2.30
CA TYR A 400 -6.15 -29.46 -2.25
C TYR A 400 -5.89 -30.12 -0.90
N HIS A 401 -5.09 -31.17 -0.87
CA HIS A 401 -4.57 -31.73 0.37
C HIS A 401 -3.27 -31.00 0.77
N SER A 402 -3.12 -30.68 2.04
CA SER A 402 -1.84 -30.23 2.60
C SER A 402 -0.86 -31.42 2.78
N GLU A 403 0.35 -31.14 3.27
CA GLU A 403 1.37 -32.15 3.62
C GLU A 403 1.64 -33.12 2.44
N ASP A 404 1.89 -32.54 1.26
CA ASP A 404 2.17 -33.26 0.01
C ASP A 404 1.14 -34.34 -0.37
N GLY A 405 -0.12 -34.11 -0.01
CA GLY A 405 -1.23 -35.00 -0.34
C GLY A 405 -1.64 -35.95 0.78
N GLN A 406 -0.93 -35.96 1.91
CA GLN A 406 -1.25 -36.81 3.07
C GLN A 406 -2.03 -36.08 4.17
N GLY A 407 -2.03 -34.74 4.14
CA GLY A 407 -2.70 -33.90 5.13
C GLY A 407 -4.20 -33.75 4.90
N PRO A 408 -4.88 -32.96 5.75
CA PRO A 408 -6.29 -32.64 5.61
C PRO A 408 -6.62 -31.99 4.26
N LEU A 409 -7.86 -32.19 3.81
CA LEU A 409 -8.39 -31.55 2.61
C LEU A 409 -8.78 -30.10 2.92
N HIS A 410 -8.16 -29.17 2.20
CA HIS A 410 -8.44 -27.74 2.26
C HIS A 410 -9.29 -27.29 1.08
N TYR A 411 -10.09 -26.26 1.32
CA TYR A 411 -11.11 -25.76 0.39
C TYR A 411 -10.84 -24.29 0.05
N GLY A 412 -10.82 -23.95 -1.24
CA GLY A 412 -10.73 -22.55 -1.65
C GLY A 412 -12.00 -21.81 -1.25
N VAL A 413 -11.85 -20.81 -0.38
CA VAL A 413 -12.95 -20.09 0.30
C VAL A 413 -14.06 -19.67 -0.66
N CYS A 414 -13.78 -18.81 -1.64
CA CYS A 414 -14.82 -18.28 -2.53
C CYS A 414 -15.35 -19.33 -3.53
N SER A 415 -14.46 -20.15 -4.11
CA SER A 415 -14.86 -21.13 -5.13
C SER A 415 -15.78 -22.23 -4.59
N THR A 416 -15.54 -22.68 -3.36
CA THR A 416 -16.37 -23.72 -2.74
C THR A 416 -17.63 -23.15 -2.11
N TRP A 417 -17.60 -21.89 -1.67
CA TRP A 417 -18.81 -21.15 -1.30
C TRP A 417 -19.75 -21.01 -2.50
N LEU A 418 -19.26 -20.54 -3.66
CA LEU A 418 -20.05 -20.43 -4.90
C LEU A 418 -20.64 -21.79 -5.32
N ALA A 419 -19.88 -22.88 -5.19
CA ALA A 419 -20.35 -24.22 -5.54
C ALA A 419 -21.46 -24.76 -4.61
N ARG A 420 -21.66 -24.16 -3.43
CA ARG A 420 -22.67 -24.55 -2.44
C ARG A 420 -23.92 -23.69 -2.45
N LEU A 421 -23.92 -22.57 -3.19
CA LEU A 421 -25.06 -21.66 -3.26
C LEU A 421 -26.29 -22.34 -3.87
N GLN A 422 -27.45 -21.95 -3.39
CA GLN A 422 -28.75 -22.36 -3.90
C GLN A 422 -29.43 -21.19 -4.64
N PRO A 423 -30.32 -21.48 -5.61
CA PRO A 423 -31.13 -20.44 -6.23
C PRO A 423 -31.88 -19.61 -5.17
N GLY A 424 -31.73 -18.28 -5.23
CA GLY A 424 -32.30 -17.35 -4.25
C GLY A 424 -31.29 -16.82 -3.22
N ASP A 425 -30.12 -17.43 -3.09
CA ASP A 425 -29.07 -16.91 -2.22
C ASP A 425 -28.52 -15.56 -2.70
N THR A 426 -28.18 -14.70 -1.74
CA THR A 426 -27.61 -13.39 -2.04
C THR A 426 -26.09 -13.49 -2.20
N VAL A 427 -25.58 -12.92 -3.30
CA VAL A 427 -24.14 -12.86 -3.61
C VAL A 427 -23.68 -11.39 -3.59
N PRO A 428 -22.99 -10.94 -2.52
CA PRO A 428 -22.39 -9.61 -2.49
C PRO A 428 -21.25 -9.53 -3.51
N ALA A 429 -21.39 -8.66 -4.50
CA ALA A 429 -20.41 -8.50 -5.57
C ALA A 429 -20.36 -7.05 -6.05
N PHE A 430 -19.26 -6.71 -6.71
CA PHE A 430 -19.08 -5.44 -7.41
C PHE A 430 -18.39 -5.69 -8.76
N ILE A 431 -18.60 -4.79 -9.72
CA ILE A 431 -17.97 -4.87 -11.03
C ILE A 431 -16.69 -4.02 -11.02
N ARG A 432 -15.56 -4.66 -11.28
CA ARG A 432 -14.30 -3.96 -11.57
C ARG A 432 -14.11 -3.92 -13.08
N GLY A 433 -14.08 -2.71 -13.66
CA GLY A 433 -13.84 -2.55 -15.09
C GLY A 433 -12.42 -2.96 -15.50
N ALA A 434 -12.30 -3.70 -16.61
CA ALA A 434 -11.03 -4.02 -17.28
C ALA A 434 -10.95 -3.29 -18.62
N PRO A 435 -10.56 -1.99 -18.67
CA PRO A 435 -10.53 -1.22 -19.92
C PRO A 435 -9.49 -1.77 -20.92
N SER A 436 -8.42 -2.38 -20.42
CA SER A 436 -7.37 -3.04 -21.21
C SER A 436 -7.72 -4.45 -21.66
N PHE A 437 -8.91 -4.98 -21.36
CA PHE A 437 -9.34 -6.32 -21.76
C PHE A 437 -10.76 -6.31 -22.33
N ARG A 438 -10.95 -5.49 -23.37
CA ARG A 438 -12.22 -5.38 -24.12
C ARG A 438 -11.99 -5.67 -25.58
N LEU A 439 -13.06 -6.06 -26.28
CA LEU A 439 -13.04 -6.14 -27.74
C LEU A 439 -12.62 -4.81 -28.37
N PRO A 440 -11.96 -4.82 -29.55
CA PRO A 440 -11.63 -3.60 -30.26
C PRO A 440 -12.91 -2.82 -30.60
N PRO A 441 -12.87 -1.48 -30.61
CA PRO A 441 -14.02 -0.66 -30.99
C PRO A 441 -14.51 -0.95 -32.42
N THR A 442 -13.58 -1.33 -33.31
CA THR A 442 -13.84 -1.66 -34.72
C THR A 442 -14.02 -3.17 -34.88
N PRO A 443 -15.25 -3.67 -35.21
CA PRO A 443 -15.54 -5.11 -35.26
C PRO A 443 -14.78 -5.90 -36.33
N GLU A 444 -14.27 -5.23 -37.37
CA GLU A 444 -13.54 -5.81 -38.50
C GLU A 444 -12.08 -6.17 -38.16
N VAL A 445 -11.57 -5.69 -37.03
CA VAL A 445 -10.18 -5.90 -36.61
C VAL A 445 -9.98 -7.34 -36.14
N PRO A 446 -8.99 -8.08 -36.67
CA PRO A 446 -8.82 -9.48 -36.33
C PRO A 446 -8.25 -9.67 -34.92
N CYS A 447 -8.67 -10.75 -34.26
CA CYS A 447 -8.31 -11.08 -32.88
C CYS A 447 -7.78 -12.52 -32.75
N VAL A 448 -6.75 -12.73 -31.93
CA VAL A 448 -6.31 -14.05 -31.48
C VAL A 448 -6.56 -14.15 -29.97
N LEU A 449 -7.33 -15.15 -29.55
CA LEU A 449 -7.72 -15.39 -28.17
C LEU A 449 -7.02 -16.65 -27.65
N VAL A 450 -6.29 -16.57 -26.55
CA VAL A 450 -5.55 -17.68 -25.96
C VAL A 450 -5.97 -17.86 -24.50
N GLY A 451 -6.67 -18.95 -24.20
CA GLY A 451 -7.25 -19.15 -22.87
C GLY A 451 -7.47 -20.63 -22.53
N PRO A 452 -6.50 -21.31 -21.92
CA PRO A 452 -6.69 -22.69 -21.47
C PRO A 452 -7.53 -22.76 -20.18
N GLY A 453 -8.31 -23.83 -20.05
CA GLY A 453 -9.16 -24.09 -18.90
C GLY A 453 -10.11 -22.94 -18.61
N THR A 454 -10.17 -22.48 -17.36
CA THR A 454 -11.00 -21.32 -16.97
C THR A 454 -10.50 -19.99 -17.54
N GLY A 455 -9.32 -19.93 -18.17
CA GLY A 455 -8.88 -18.76 -18.95
C GLY A 455 -9.79 -18.47 -20.16
N VAL A 456 -10.68 -19.38 -20.53
CA VAL A 456 -11.69 -19.14 -21.57
C VAL A 456 -12.84 -18.22 -21.12
N ALA A 457 -12.95 -17.95 -19.81
CA ALA A 457 -14.04 -17.20 -19.19
C ALA A 457 -14.39 -15.88 -19.91
N PRO A 458 -13.46 -14.90 -20.08
CA PRO A 458 -13.81 -13.66 -20.75
C PRO A 458 -14.10 -13.86 -22.24
N PHE A 459 -13.49 -14.86 -22.89
CA PHE A 459 -13.72 -15.12 -24.31
C PHE A 459 -15.13 -15.62 -24.57
N ARG A 460 -15.76 -16.28 -23.59
CA ARG A 460 -17.18 -16.61 -23.66
C ARG A 460 -18.06 -15.37 -23.85
N SER A 461 -17.76 -14.29 -23.12
CA SER A 461 -18.44 -13.02 -23.33
C SER A 461 -18.18 -12.44 -24.72
N PHE A 462 -16.96 -12.59 -25.26
CA PHE A 462 -16.59 -12.03 -26.56
C PHE A 462 -17.34 -12.71 -27.71
N TRP A 463 -17.39 -14.04 -27.76
CA TRP A 463 -18.12 -14.73 -28.82
C TRP A 463 -19.63 -14.57 -28.66
N GLN A 464 -20.16 -14.51 -27.43
CA GLN A 464 -21.57 -14.18 -27.19
C GLN A 464 -21.94 -12.78 -27.68
N HIS A 465 -21.08 -11.79 -27.46
CA HIS A 465 -21.29 -10.43 -27.95
C HIS A 465 -21.30 -10.40 -29.49
N ARG A 466 -20.37 -11.09 -30.13
CA ARG A 466 -20.29 -11.19 -31.60
C ARG A 466 -21.47 -11.96 -32.21
N LEU A 467 -21.90 -13.07 -31.61
CA LEU A 467 -23.11 -13.79 -32.01
C LEU A 467 -24.35 -12.89 -31.95
N HIS A 468 -24.51 -12.15 -30.85
CA HIS A 468 -25.63 -11.20 -30.72
C HIS A 468 -25.58 -10.11 -31.80
N HIS A 469 -24.41 -9.55 -32.08
CA HIS A 469 -24.20 -8.57 -33.15
C HIS A 469 -24.59 -9.13 -34.53
N LEU A 470 -24.17 -10.35 -34.87
CA LEU A 470 -24.53 -11.02 -36.13
C LEU A 470 -26.03 -11.27 -36.24
N ARG A 471 -26.64 -11.82 -35.17
CA ARG A 471 -28.08 -12.11 -35.12
C ARG A 471 -28.94 -10.84 -35.19
N ALA A 472 -28.41 -9.71 -34.75
CA ALA A 472 -29.04 -8.40 -34.87
C ALA A 472 -28.84 -7.74 -36.25
N GLY A 473 -28.19 -8.41 -37.22
CA GLY A 473 -27.93 -7.87 -38.56
C GLY A 473 -26.79 -6.83 -38.59
N GLY A 474 -25.85 -6.93 -37.65
CA GLY A 474 -24.71 -6.02 -37.54
C GLY A 474 -23.70 -6.12 -38.70
N ALA A 475 -22.77 -5.16 -38.73
CA ALA A 475 -21.69 -5.09 -39.73
C ALA A 475 -20.80 -6.35 -39.75
N PRO A 476 -20.11 -6.63 -40.86
CA PRO A 476 -19.18 -7.75 -40.98
C PRO A 476 -18.14 -7.78 -39.86
N LEU A 477 -17.78 -8.99 -39.40
CA LEU A 477 -16.82 -9.17 -38.33
C LEU A 477 -15.45 -9.59 -38.86
N GLY A 478 -14.38 -9.13 -38.19
CA GLY A 478 -13.01 -9.57 -38.45
C GLY A 478 -12.75 -10.99 -37.98
N SER A 479 -11.73 -11.66 -38.51
CA SER A 479 -11.33 -13.01 -38.07
C SER A 479 -11.08 -13.05 -36.55
N MET A 480 -11.64 -14.04 -35.85
CA MET A 480 -11.40 -14.25 -34.42
C MET A 480 -11.05 -15.71 -34.17
N VAL A 481 -9.78 -15.97 -33.88
CA VAL A 481 -9.25 -17.32 -33.67
C VAL A 481 -9.16 -17.59 -32.17
N LEU A 482 -9.75 -18.69 -31.71
CA LEU A 482 -9.66 -19.15 -30.32
C LEU A 482 -8.68 -20.33 -30.21
N VAL A 483 -7.69 -20.18 -29.33
CA VAL A 483 -6.77 -21.24 -28.92
C VAL A 483 -7.13 -21.64 -27.49
N PHE A 484 -7.87 -22.74 -27.38
CA PHE A 484 -8.30 -23.33 -26.13
C PHE A 484 -7.35 -24.48 -25.72
N GLY A 485 -7.26 -24.78 -24.43
CA GLY A 485 -6.45 -25.89 -23.93
C GLY A 485 -7.10 -26.55 -22.73
N CYS A 486 -7.09 -27.89 -22.69
CA CYS A 486 -7.62 -28.67 -21.57
C CYS A 486 -6.84 -29.99 -21.40
N ARG A 487 -7.24 -30.82 -20.43
CA ARG A 487 -6.58 -32.11 -20.18
C ARG A 487 -7.03 -33.15 -21.19
N SER A 488 -8.34 -33.33 -21.34
CA SER A 488 -8.93 -34.29 -22.26
C SER A 488 -10.26 -33.78 -22.80
N SER A 489 -10.52 -34.12 -24.07
CA SER A 489 -11.74 -33.82 -24.79
C SER A 489 -13.02 -34.31 -24.10
N ALA A 490 -12.94 -35.38 -23.32
CA ALA A 490 -14.09 -35.99 -22.66
C ALA A 490 -14.35 -35.46 -21.24
N LEU A 491 -13.36 -34.82 -20.60
CA LEU A 491 -13.42 -34.45 -19.18
C LEU A 491 -13.65 -32.96 -18.96
N ASP A 492 -12.77 -32.12 -19.50
CA ASP A 492 -12.67 -30.70 -19.15
C ASP A 492 -12.71 -29.77 -20.37
N HIS A 493 -13.28 -30.25 -21.48
CA HIS A 493 -13.58 -29.45 -22.67
C HIS A 493 -14.86 -28.61 -22.45
N ILE A 494 -14.78 -27.68 -21.50
CA ILE A 494 -15.88 -26.77 -21.15
C ILE A 494 -16.30 -25.91 -22.36
N TYR A 495 -17.60 -25.61 -22.46
CA TYR A 495 -18.21 -24.83 -23.54
C TYR A 495 -18.03 -25.37 -24.97
N ARG A 496 -17.63 -26.64 -25.16
CA ARG A 496 -17.40 -27.24 -26.49
C ARG A 496 -18.53 -26.97 -27.49
N ARG A 497 -19.79 -27.15 -27.08
CA ARG A 497 -20.96 -26.92 -27.96
C ARG A 497 -21.14 -25.45 -28.33
N GLU A 498 -20.96 -24.55 -27.37
CA GLU A 498 -21.07 -23.10 -27.62
C GLU A 498 -19.94 -22.61 -28.56
N MET A 499 -18.73 -23.16 -28.42
CA MET A 499 -17.62 -22.85 -29.34
C MET A 499 -17.90 -23.34 -30.77
N GLN A 500 -18.51 -24.52 -30.91
CA GLN A 500 -18.93 -25.06 -32.21
C GLN A 500 -20.00 -24.17 -32.87
N GLU A 501 -21.05 -23.82 -32.14
CA GLU A 501 -22.09 -22.88 -32.59
C GLU A 501 -21.51 -21.52 -32.99
N ALA A 502 -20.63 -20.96 -32.14
CA ALA A 502 -19.96 -19.69 -32.43
C ALA A 502 -19.09 -19.75 -33.70
N GLN A 503 -18.49 -20.91 -34.00
CA GLN A 503 -17.72 -21.10 -35.23
C GLN A 503 -18.62 -21.26 -36.46
N GLU A 504 -19.70 -22.04 -36.35
CA GLU A 504 -20.66 -22.27 -37.44
C GLU A 504 -21.40 -20.99 -37.85
N GLU A 505 -21.75 -20.14 -36.89
CA GLU A 505 -22.41 -18.85 -37.14
C GLU A 505 -21.44 -17.72 -37.49
N GLY A 506 -20.12 -17.96 -37.50
CA GLY A 506 -19.10 -16.99 -37.92
C GLY A 506 -18.70 -15.96 -36.86
N ALA A 507 -19.10 -16.13 -35.60
CA ALA A 507 -18.59 -15.33 -34.49
C ALA A 507 -17.12 -15.65 -34.20
N LEU A 508 -16.71 -16.92 -34.33
CA LEU A 508 -15.31 -17.38 -34.31
C LEU A 508 -14.94 -17.88 -35.71
N SER A 509 -13.79 -17.48 -36.24
CA SER A 509 -13.33 -17.98 -37.55
C SER A 509 -12.72 -19.38 -37.45
N GLN A 510 -12.06 -19.68 -36.32
CA GLN A 510 -11.41 -20.96 -36.08
C GLN A 510 -11.26 -21.21 -34.58
N VAL A 511 -11.48 -22.46 -34.16
CA VAL A 511 -11.20 -22.94 -32.80
C VAL A 511 -10.16 -24.04 -32.86
N LEU A 512 -9.03 -23.85 -32.17
CA LEU A 512 -7.98 -24.84 -32.01
C LEU A 512 -7.89 -25.26 -30.55
N THR A 513 -7.85 -26.57 -30.29
CA THR A 513 -7.79 -27.11 -28.93
C THR A 513 -6.50 -27.89 -28.70
N ALA A 514 -5.77 -27.53 -27.65
CA ALA A 514 -4.61 -28.27 -27.16
C ALA A 514 -5.02 -29.25 -26.05
N PHE A 515 -4.68 -30.53 -26.20
CA PHE A 515 -4.91 -31.54 -25.18
C PHE A 515 -3.60 -31.96 -24.50
N SER A 516 -3.56 -31.82 -23.17
CA SER A 516 -2.34 -32.10 -22.39
C SER A 516 -2.27 -33.53 -21.83
N ARG A 517 -3.37 -34.28 -21.83
CA ARG A 517 -3.49 -35.63 -21.24
C ARG A 517 -4.44 -36.55 -22.03
N GLU A 518 -4.64 -36.29 -23.32
CA GLU A 518 -5.53 -37.10 -24.15
C GLU A 518 -4.83 -38.42 -24.55
N PRO A 519 -5.42 -39.60 -24.25
CA PRO A 519 -4.79 -40.89 -24.55
C PRO A 519 -4.43 -41.05 -26.03
N GLY A 520 -3.22 -41.55 -26.31
CA GLY A 520 -2.77 -41.81 -27.68
C GLY A 520 -2.34 -40.57 -28.47
N THR A 521 -2.34 -39.38 -27.86
CA THR A 521 -1.87 -38.14 -28.50
C THR A 521 -0.68 -37.54 -27.75
N PRO A 522 0.24 -36.82 -28.44
CA PRO A 522 1.31 -36.12 -27.77
C PRO A 522 0.76 -34.99 -26.90
N LYS A 523 1.33 -34.84 -25.71
CA LYS A 523 1.00 -33.76 -24.79
C LYS A 523 1.25 -32.40 -25.46
N THR A 524 0.17 -31.64 -25.65
CA THR A 524 0.17 -30.38 -26.39
C THR A 524 -0.39 -29.27 -25.51
N TYR A 525 0.26 -28.09 -25.53
CA TYR A 525 -0.26 -26.88 -24.89
C TYR A 525 -0.62 -25.79 -25.91
N VAL A 526 -1.23 -24.71 -25.42
CA VAL A 526 -1.68 -23.60 -26.27
C VAL A 526 -0.51 -22.93 -27.02
N GLN A 527 0.66 -22.83 -26.38
CA GLN A 527 1.87 -22.33 -27.04
C GLN A 527 2.37 -23.24 -28.17
N ASP A 528 2.18 -24.55 -28.05
CA ASP A 528 2.54 -25.49 -29.11
C ASP A 528 1.64 -25.30 -30.33
N VAL A 529 0.34 -25.08 -30.10
CA VAL A 529 -0.63 -24.75 -31.16
C VAL A 529 -0.28 -23.42 -31.83
N LEU A 530 0.04 -22.39 -31.05
CA LEU A 530 0.47 -21.09 -31.59
C LEU A 530 1.68 -21.25 -32.51
N ARG A 531 2.71 -21.97 -32.04
CA ARG A 531 3.96 -22.18 -32.77
C ARG A 531 3.79 -23.04 -34.02
N THR A 532 3.03 -24.12 -33.95
CA THR A 532 2.98 -25.12 -35.02
C THR A 532 1.88 -24.87 -36.04
N GLN A 533 0.76 -24.26 -35.64
CA GLN A 533 -0.42 -24.10 -36.50
C GLN A 533 -0.77 -22.65 -36.80
N LEU A 534 -0.43 -21.70 -35.92
CA LEU A 534 -0.86 -20.30 -36.05
C LEU A 534 0.29 -19.29 -36.20
N ALA A 535 1.54 -19.72 -36.39
CA ALA A 535 2.68 -18.80 -36.45
C ALA A 535 2.51 -17.69 -37.52
N ALA A 536 2.07 -18.06 -38.72
CA ALA A 536 1.81 -17.11 -39.80
C ALA A 536 0.61 -16.19 -39.49
N GLU A 537 -0.44 -16.72 -38.86
CA GLU A 537 -1.64 -15.95 -38.50
C GLU A 537 -1.34 -14.93 -37.39
N VAL A 538 -0.60 -15.34 -36.34
CA VAL A 538 -0.14 -14.44 -35.27
C VAL A 538 0.70 -13.29 -35.87
N HIS A 539 1.62 -13.61 -36.77
CA HIS A 539 2.42 -12.59 -37.47
C HIS A 539 1.53 -11.65 -38.30
N ARG A 540 0.59 -12.17 -39.10
CA ARG A 540 -0.34 -11.37 -39.91
C ARG A 540 -1.22 -10.46 -39.05
N VAL A 541 -1.78 -10.97 -37.96
CA VAL A 541 -2.66 -10.23 -37.05
C VAL A 541 -1.89 -9.11 -36.37
N LEU A 542 -0.72 -9.39 -35.79
CA LEU A 542 0.04 -8.42 -35.02
C LEU A 542 0.79 -7.39 -35.89
N CYS A 543 1.42 -7.82 -36.98
CA CYS A 543 2.28 -6.96 -37.79
C CYS A 543 1.58 -6.30 -38.98
N GLN A 544 0.61 -6.99 -39.61
CA GLN A 544 0.08 -6.54 -40.91
C GLN A 544 -1.35 -5.98 -40.82
N SER A 545 -2.17 -6.49 -39.90
CA SER A 545 -3.62 -6.21 -39.87
C SER A 545 -4.05 -5.29 -38.73
N ALA A 546 -3.10 -4.70 -38.02
CA ALA A 546 -3.34 -3.93 -36.80
C ALA A 546 -4.25 -4.65 -35.77
N GLY A 547 -4.22 -5.99 -35.74
CA GLY A 547 -5.09 -6.83 -34.92
C GLY A 547 -4.66 -6.94 -33.46
N HIS A 548 -5.47 -7.64 -32.69
CA HIS A 548 -5.34 -7.76 -31.23
C HIS A 548 -5.03 -9.20 -30.80
N MET A 549 -4.24 -9.37 -29.75
CA MET A 549 -4.00 -10.66 -29.11
C MET A 549 -4.39 -10.59 -27.64
N TYR A 550 -5.18 -11.56 -27.18
CA TYR A 550 -5.67 -11.66 -25.82
C TYR A 550 -5.19 -12.96 -25.19
N VAL A 551 -4.57 -12.87 -24.02
CA VAL A 551 -4.08 -14.02 -23.25
C VAL A 551 -4.73 -13.99 -21.88
N CYS A 552 -5.41 -15.07 -21.50
CA CYS A 552 -6.11 -15.15 -20.22
C CYS A 552 -5.83 -16.48 -19.51
N GLY A 553 -5.54 -16.41 -18.20
CA GLY A 553 -5.33 -17.59 -17.36
C GLY A 553 -4.14 -17.48 -16.41
N ASP A 554 -3.40 -18.57 -16.26
CA ASP A 554 -2.27 -18.69 -15.32
C ASP A 554 -1.05 -17.88 -15.73
N VAL A 555 -0.33 -17.35 -14.75
CA VAL A 555 0.87 -16.52 -14.96
C VAL A 555 2.01 -17.27 -15.67
N THR A 556 2.17 -18.56 -15.38
CA THR A 556 3.20 -19.42 -16.02
C THR A 556 2.85 -19.61 -17.49
N MET A 557 1.58 -19.87 -17.77
CA MET A 557 1.08 -20.05 -19.14
C MET A 557 1.23 -18.77 -19.96
N ALA A 558 0.87 -17.61 -19.40
CA ALA A 558 1.02 -16.34 -20.10
C ALA A 558 2.49 -16.02 -20.41
N THR A 559 3.41 -16.36 -19.51
CA THR A 559 4.86 -16.23 -19.74
C THR A 559 5.33 -17.12 -20.90
N GLU A 560 4.89 -18.38 -20.95
CA GLU A 560 5.23 -19.31 -22.03
C GLU A 560 4.63 -18.88 -23.38
N VAL A 561 3.41 -18.34 -23.37
CA VAL A 561 2.78 -17.74 -24.57
C VAL A 561 3.56 -16.53 -25.06
N LEU A 562 3.95 -15.61 -24.16
CA LEU A 562 4.74 -14.43 -24.51
C LEU A 562 6.07 -14.82 -25.18
N GLN A 563 6.81 -15.75 -24.58
CA GLN A 563 8.06 -16.27 -25.15
C GLN A 563 7.84 -16.89 -26.54
N THR A 564 6.73 -17.60 -26.70
CA THR A 564 6.38 -18.22 -27.99
C THR A 564 6.05 -17.18 -29.05
N VAL A 565 5.31 -16.12 -28.70
CA VAL A 565 5.02 -15.01 -29.61
C VAL A 565 6.30 -14.29 -30.01
N GLN A 566 7.23 -14.06 -29.08
CA GLN A 566 8.56 -13.49 -29.40
C GLN A 566 9.30 -14.36 -30.42
N HIS A 567 9.32 -15.68 -30.23
CA HIS A 567 9.94 -16.59 -31.18
C HIS A 567 9.25 -16.61 -32.55
N ILE A 568 7.92 -16.53 -32.60
CA ILE A 568 7.17 -16.40 -33.86
C ILE A 568 7.59 -15.13 -34.60
N LEU A 569 7.71 -13.99 -33.91
CA LEU A 569 8.14 -12.73 -34.52
C LEU A 569 9.58 -12.80 -35.03
N VAL A 570 10.49 -13.46 -34.30
CA VAL A 570 11.86 -13.71 -34.78
C VAL A 570 11.86 -14.50 -36.09
N GLN A 571 11.05 -15.55 -36.17
CA GLN A 571 11.01 -16.44 -37.34
C GLN A 571 10.28 -15.85 -38.54
N GLN A 572 9.16 -15.16 -38.31
CA GLN A 572 8.25 -14.72 -39.38
C GLN A 572 8.47 -13.26 -39.80
N ALA A 573 8.89 -12.39 -38.87
CA ALA A 573 9.12 -10.97 -39.13
C ALA A 573 10.61 -10.62 -39.31
N GLY A 574 11.51 -11.59 -39.16
CA GLY A 574 12.97 -11.37 -39.26
C GLY A 574 13.54 -10.48 -38.16
N MET A 575 12.82 -10.34 -37.04
CA MET A 575 13.26 -9.54 -35.89
C MET A 575 14.31 -10.29 -35.06
N THR A 576 15.14 -9.55 -34.33
CA THR A 576 15.93 -10.13 -33.22
C THR A 576 15.03 -10.35 -31.99
N LEU A 577 15.47 -11.18 -31.04
CA LEU A 577 14.71 -11.43 -29.81
C LEU A 577 14.45 -10.15 -29.00
N GLY A 578 15.43 -9.24 -28.94
CA GLY A 578 15.28 -7.92 -28.31
C GLY A 578 14.22 -7.07 -29.00
N GLN A 579 14.31 -6.94 -30.34
CA GLN A 579 13.31 -6.20 -31.12
C GLN A 579 11.90 -6.78 -31.00
N ALA A 580 11.76 -8.10 -30.94
CA ALA A 580 10.47 -8.75 -30.70
C ALA A 580 9.91 -8.42 -29.31
N GLY A 581 10.78 -8.32 -28.29
CA GLY A 581 10.40 -7.85 -26.96
C GLY A 581 9.90 -6.40 -26.96
N ASP A 582 10.67 -5.50 -27.57
CA ASP A 582 10.31 -4.07 -27.68
C ASP A 582 9.00 -3.89 -28.44
N PHE A 583 8.80 -4.64 -29.54
CA PHE A 583 7.58 -4.59 -30.33
C PHE A 583 6.34 -5.04 -29.53
N ILE A 584 6.44 -6.10 -28.74
CA ILE A 584 5.32 -6.53 -27.88
C ILE A 584 5.05 -5.49 -26.79
N SER A 585 6.10 -4.84 -26.24
CA SER A 585 5.92 -3.72 -25.30
C SER A 585 5.14 -2.58 -25.96
N GLU A 586 5.49 -2.20 -27.18
CA GLU A 586 4.77 -1.18 -27.95
C GLU A 586 3.30 -1.60 -28.21
N LEU A 587 3.04 -2.89 -28.46
CA LEU A 587 1.67 -3.38 -28.61
C LEU A 587 0.87 -3.32 -27.31
N ARG A 588 1.49 -3.52 -26.14
CA ARG A 588 0.84 -3.32 -24.84
C ARG A 588 0.49 -1.84 -24.64
N ASP A 589 1.42 -0.93 -24.95
CA ASP A 589 1.22 0.51 -24.84
C ASP A 589 0.11 1.01 -25.80
N LYS A 590 0.02 0.40 -26.98
CA LYS A 590 -1.05 0.65 -27.97
C LYS A 590 -2.36 -0.10 -27.68
N ASN A 591 -2.44 -0.82 -26.56
CA ASN A 591 -3.61 -1.61 -26.16
C ASN A 591 -4.06 -2.61 -27.25
N ARG A 592 -3.10 -3.37 -27.80
CA ARG A 592 -3.30 -4.43 -28.81
C ARG A 592 -2.80 -5.80 -28.37
N TYR A 593 -1.99 -5.87 -27.31
CA TYR A 593 -1.61 -7.11 -26.64
C TYR A 593 -2.16 -7.06 -25.21
N HIS A 594 -3.09 -7.96 -24.90
CA HIS A 594 -3.92 -7.91 -23.69
C HIS A 594 -3.70 -9.14 -22.82
N GLU A 595 -3.56 -8.93 -21.50
CA GLU A 595 -3.33 -10.00 -20.53
C GLU A 595 -4.34 -9.87 -19.37
N ASP A 596 -5.04 -10.97 -19.07
CA ASP A 596 -5.92 -11.11 -17.90
C ASP A 596 -5.45 -12.32 -17.06
N ILE A 597 -4.62 -12.06 -16.05
CA ILE A 597 -3.82 -13.07 -15.35
C ILE A 597 -4.40 -13.35 -13.96
N PHE A 598 -4.71 -14.62 -13.69
CA PHE A 598 -5.39 -15.08 -12.46
C PHE A 598 -4.42 -15.39 -11.30
N GLY A 599 -3.11 -15.23 -11.51
CA GLY A 599 -2.07 -15.65 -10.58
C GLY A 599 -1.61 -17.10 -10.80
N LEU A 600 -1.14 -17.75 -9.73
CA LEU A 600 -0.75 -19.17 -9.74
C LEU A 600 -1.98 -20.06 -9.50
N THR A 601 -2.51 -20.64 -10.58
CA THR A 601 -3.74 -21.43 -10.61
C THR A 601 -3.51 -22.86 -11.09
N PHE A 602 -2.46 -23.12 -11.89
CA PHE A 602 -2.08 -24.46 -12.31
C PHE A 602 -0.78 -24.91 -11.65
N ARG A 603 -0.75 -26.18 -11.22
CA ARG A 603 0.45 -26.84 -10.66
C ARG A 603 1.09 -26.05 -9.50
N THR A 604 0.26 -25.43 -8.67
CA THR A 604 0.70 -24.52 -7.60
C THR A 604 1.78 -25.15 -6.72
N GLN A 605 1.65 -26.43 -6.34
CA GLN A 605 2.67 -27.14 -5.55
C GLN A 605 4.00 -27.32 -6.29
N GLU A 606 3.97 -27.83 -7.54
CA GLU A 606 5.18 -28.07 -8.36
C GLU A 606 5.92 -26.76 -8.67
N VAL A 607 5.17 -25.72 -9.06
CA VAL A 607 5.72 -24.40 -9.42
C VAL A 607 6.25 -23.67 -8.18
N ALA A 608 5.51 -23.68 -7.08
CA ALA A 608 5.98 -23.09 -5.81
C ALA A 608 7.19 -23.83 -5.25
N PHE A 609 7.26 -25.16 -5.36
CA PHE A 609 8.45 -25.92 -4.98
C PHE A 609 9.67 -25.56 -5.84
N ARG A 610 9.50 -25.47 -7.17
CA ARG A 610 10.58 -25.11 -8.11
C ARG A 610 11.11 -23.68 -7.89
N ILE A 611 10.24 -22.70 -7.71
CA ILE A 611 10.64 -21.31 -7.44
C ILE A 611 11.42 -21.22 -6.12
N ARG A 612 10.99 -21.98 -5.09
CA ARG A 612 11.66 -22.03 -3.79
C ARG A 612 13.03 -22.68 -3.88
N SER A 613 13.15 -23.86 -4.50
CA SER A 613 14.44 -24.54 -4.62
C SER A 613 15.47 -23.69 -5.37
N GLN A 614 15.04 -22.94 -6.40
CA GLN A 614 15.88 -21.96 -7.08
C GLN A 614 16.29 -20.80 -6.17
N SER A 615 15.36 -20.24 -5.39
CA SER A 615 15.61 -19.10 -4.49
C SER A 615 16.53 -19.48 -3.32
N PHE A 616 16.31 -20.63 -2.68
CA PHE A 616 17.15 -21.14 -1.59
C PHE A 616 18.54 -21.54 -2.10
N SER A 617 18.65 -22.15 -3.30
CA SER A 617 19.96 -22.46 -3.89
C SER A 617 20.78 -21.19 -4.22
N MET A 618 20.12 -20.06 -4.51
CA MET A 618 20.79 -18.78 -4.73
C MET A 618 21.24 -18.12 -3.42
N GLN A 619 20.52 -18.33 -2.31
CA GLN A 619 20.94 -17.87 -0.99
C GLN A 619 22.10 -18.70 -0.43
N GLU A 620 22.12 -20.02 -0.61
CA GLU A 620 23.25 -20.89 -0.20
C GLU A 620 24.55 -20.58 -0.96
N ARG A 621 24.46 -20.03 -2.17
CA ARG A 621 25.64 -19.55 -2.94
C ARG A 621 26.20 -18.22 -2.45
N ARG A 622 25.51 -17.51 -1.55
CA ARG A 622 25.99 -16.26 -0.95
C ARG A 622 26.53 -16.50 0.48
N GLN A 623 27.82 -16.90 0.50
CA GLN A 623 28.85 -16.65 1.53
C GLN A 623 28.98 -17.60 2.75
N PRO A 624 30.21 -17.81 3.30
CA PRO A 624 31.14 -16.76 3.76
C PRO A 624 32.29 -16.45 2.80
N GLY A 625 32.65 -15.16 2.69
CA GLY A 625 33.96 -14.72 2.21
C GLY A 625 35.13 -15.27 3.02
N PRO A 626 36.38 -15.04 2.59
CA PRO A 626 37.55 -15.65 3.21
C PRO A 626 37.70 -15.18 4.66
N ALA A 627 37.81 -16.13 5.57
CA ALA A 627 38.14 -15.90 6.98
C ALA A 627 39.57 -15.30 7.10
N PRO A 628 39.88 -14.61 8.21
CA PRO A 628 40.86 -13.51 8.27
C PRO A 628 42.31 -13.89 7.96
#